data_AF-Q08R42-F1
#
_entry.id   AF-Q08R42-F1
#
_cell.length_a   1.000
_cell.length_b   1.000
_cell.length_c   1.000
_cell.angle_alpha   90.00
_cell.angle_beta   90.00
_cell.angle_gamma   90.00
#
_symmetry.space_group_name_H-M   'P 1'
#
loop_
_entity.id
_entity.type
_entity.pdbx_description
1 polymer ?
#
loop_
_entity_poly.entity_id
_entity_poly.type
_entity_poly.pdbx_seq_one_letter_code
_entity_poly.pdbx_strand_id
1 'polypeptide(L)'
;MSTLAQAETKTRKKQGASGNGGGGGSSAAGGGGGENFQPAPLAEEARRRYLNYALSVITSRALPDVRDGLKPVQRRVLYGMYHDHRLTQDAKYQKSAKVVGTIMGQYHPHGDASIYDALVRLAQDFSLRYPLV
;
A
#
# COMPACT_ATOMS: atom_id res chain seq x y z
N MET A 1 -22.70 -39.73 -28.83
CA MET A 1 -22.29 -41.14 -28.73
C MET A 1 -20.77 -41.16 -28.93
N SER A 2 -19.87 -41.42 -27.98
CA SER A 2 -19.93 -42.27 -26.80
C SER A 2 -18.67 -42.03 -25.94
N THR A 3 -18.86 -41.90 -24.62
CA THR A 3 -18.07 -42.51 -23.50
C THR A 3 -16.52 -42.51 -23.57
N LEU A 4 -15.86 -41.82 -22.63
CA LEU A 4 -15.33 -42.39 -21.37
C LEU A 4 -14.33 -43.53 -21.56
N ALA A 5 -13.06 -43.26 -21.22
CA ALA A 5 -12.13 -44.26 -20.68
C ALA A 5 -11.24 -43.60 -19.62
N GLN A 6 -11.59 -43.84 -18.35
CA GLN A 6 -10.73 -43.61 -17.19
C GLN A 6 -9.88 -44.85 -16.92
N ALA A 7 -8.74 -44.61 -16.27
CA ALA A 7 -8.21 -45.34 -15.11
C ALA A 7 -6.91 -46.17 -15.26
N GLU A 8 -6.21 -46.19 -14.11
CA GLU A 8 -5.11 -47.05 -13.63
C GLU A 8 -3.69 -46.46 -13.68
N THR A 9 -3.27 -45.71 -12.64
CA THR A 9 -2.66 -46.14 -11.35
C THR A 9 -1.30 -46.83 -11.47
N LYS A 10 -0.23 -46.13 -11.04
CA LYS A 10 0.92 -46.79 -10.41
C LYS A 10 1.64 -45.87 -9.42
N THR A 11 1.35 -46.17 -8.16
CA THR A 11 2.11 -45.93 -6.95
C THR A 11 3.63 -46.05 -7.12
N ARG A 12 4.38 -45.07 -6.60
CA ARG A 12 5.74 -45.30 -6.11
C ARG A 12 5.99 -44.47 -4.85
N LYS A 13 6.04 -45.15 -3.71
CA LYS A 13 6.41 -44.62 -2.40
C LYS A 13 7.66 -45.33 -1.89
N LYS A 14 8.56 -44.51 -1.33
CA LYS A 14 9.59 -44.75 -0.29
C LYS A 14 10.94 -45.40 -0.65
N GLN A 15 12.02 -44.67 -0.34
CA GLN A 15 13.02 -44.86 0.75
C GLN A 15 14.19 -43.87 0.50
N GLY A 16 14.90 -43.21 1.41
CA GLY A 16 15.01 -43.06 2.88
C GLY A 16 16.12 -41.99 3.11
N ALA A 17 15.94 -40.97 3.96
CA ALA A 17 16.33 -40.89 5.38
C ALA A 17 17.82 -40.54 5.68
N SER A 18 18.04 -39.32 6.17
CA SER A 18 18.99 -38.91 7.23
C SER A 18 18.75 -37.40 7.49
N GLY A 19 18.47 -36.84 8.66
CA GLY A 19 18.54 -37.30 10.04
C GLY A 19 19.13 -36.17 10.88
N ASN A 20 18.30 -35.39 11.60
CA ASN A 20 18.70 -34.78 12.87
C ASN A 20 17.47 -34.51 13.75
N GLY A 21 17.20 -35.42 14.69
CA GLY A 21 16.42 -35.16 15.91
C GLY A 21 17.34 -34.62 17.01
N GLY A 22 16.90 -34.19 18.19
CA GLY A 22 15.59 -34.14 18.82
C GLY A 22 15.58 -32.94 19.79
N GLY A 23 14.46 -32.49 20.32
CA GLY A 23 13.60 -33.18 21.30
C GLY A 23 13.64 -32.33 22.58
N GLY A 24 12.63 -32.17 23.41
CA GLY A 24 11.26 -32.68 23.48
C GLY A 24 10.64 -32.06 24.74
N GLY A 25 9.31 -32.01 24.83
CA GLY A 25 8.62 -31.47 25.99
C GLY A 25 7.11 -31.44 25.80
N SER A 26 6.50 -32.61 25.89
CA SER A 26 5.08 -32.90 25.75
C SER A 26 4.30 -32.66 27.04
N SER A 27 3.18 -31.95 26.96
CA SER A 27 1.97 -32.11 27.80
C SER A 27 0.88 -31.24 27.19
N ALA A 28 -0.19 -31.77 26.60
CA ALA A 28 -1.37 -32.39 27.22
C ALA A 28 -2.59 -31.52 26.86
N ALA A 29 -3.70 -32.18 26.55
CA ALA A 29 -4.90 -31.62 25.96
C ALA A 29 -5.62 -30.58 26.86
N GLY A 30 -6.31 -29.63 26.22
CA GLY A 30 -7.27 -28.74 26.87
C GLY A 30 -7.90 -27.78 25.87
N GLY A 31 -9.17 -28.01 25.53
CA GLY A 31 -9.94 -27.10 24.69
C GLY A 31 -10.22 -25.77 25.37
N GLY A 32 -10.29 -24.71 24.56
CA GLY A 32 -10.72 -23.38 24.97
C GLY A 32 -10.36 -22.39 23.87
N GLY A 33 -11.35 -21.71 23.31
CA GLY A 33 -11.14 -20.58 22.39
C GLY A 33 -10.42 -19.46 23.13
N GLY A 34 -9.09 -19.50 23.11
CA GLY A 34 -8.20 -18.49 23.66
C GLY A 34 -7.59 -17.71 22.51
N GLU A 35 -7.81 -16.40 22.51
CA GLU A 35 -7.15 -15.48 21.59
C GLU A 35 -5.63 -15.73 21.63
N ASN A 36 -5.00 -15.86 20.46
CA ASN A 36 -3.56 -16.08 20.33
C ASN A 36 -2.80 -14.80 20.75
N PHE A 37 -2.77 -14.51 22.04
CA PHE A 37 -2.06 -13.37 22.61
C PHE A 37 -0.57 -13.72 22.73
N GLN A 38 0.24 -13.17 21.82
CA GLN A 38 1.69 -13.26 21.93
C GLN A 38 2.23 -12.03 22.65
N PRO A 39 2.81 -12.17 23.86
CA PRO A 39 3.42 -11.04 24.54
C PRO A 39 4.66 -10.58 23.77
N ALA A 40 4.67 -9.31 23.35
CA ALA A 40 5.82 -8.69 22.68
C ALA A 40 6.54 -7.73 23.64
N PRO A 41 7.87 -7.79 23.75
CA PRO A 41 8.62 -6.87 24.60
C PRO A 41 8.49 -5.42 24.08
N LEU A 42 8.09 -4.51 24.97
CA LEU A 42 7.76 -3.12 24.63
C LEU A 42 8.91 -2.40 23.88
N ALA A 43 10.15 -2.59 24.34
CA ALA A 43 11.31 -1.92 23.76
C ALA A 43 11.55 -2.33 22.30
N GLU A 44 11.35 -3.61 21.97
CA GLU A 44 11.50 -4.13 20.62
C GLU A 44 10.35 -3.66 19.72
N GLU A 45 9.11 -3.75 20.22
CA GLU A 45 7.92 -3.35 19.47
C GLU A 45 7.91 -1.84 19.18
N ALA A 46 8.30 -1.01 20.15
CA ALA A 46 8.41 0.43 19.99
C ALA A 46 9.45 0.79 18.92
N ARG A 47 10.64 0.16 18.96
CA ARG A 47 11.69 0.39 17.96
C ARG A 47 11.22 0.00 16.56
N ARG A 48 10.57 -1.16 16.44
CA ARG A 48 10.04 -1.66 15.17
C ARG A 48 8.98 -0.74 14.59
N ARG A 49 7.99 -0.34 15.39
CA ARG A 49 6.91 0.56 14.96
C ARG A 49 7.42 1.95 14.60
N TYR A 50 8.35 2.48 15.39
CA TYR A 50 8.97 3.77 15.12
C TYR A 50 9.73 3.73 13.78
N LEU A 51 10.55 2.72 13.55
CA LEU A 51 11.32 2.59 12.32
C LEU A 51 10.42 2.43 11.09
N ASN A 52 9.37 1.62 11.19
CA ASN A 52 8.41 1.43 10.10
C ASN A 52 7.68 2.74 9.76
N TYR A 53 7.25 3.49 10.78
CA TYR A 53 6.62 4.79 10.56
C TYR A 53 7.61 5.79 9.96
N ALA A 54 8.82 5.91 10.52
CA ALA A 54 9.85 6.82 10.03
C ALA A 54 10.19 6.54 8.55
N LEU A 55 10.41 5.28 8.19
CA LEU A 55 10.70 4.89 6.81
C LEU A 55 9.52 5.21 5.87
N SER A 56 8.28 4.98 6.31
CA SER A 56 7.09 5.32 5.51
C SER A 56 6.97 6.83 5.27
N VAL A 57 7.30 7.66 6.27
CA VAL A 57 7.24 9.11 6.15
C VAL A 57 8.31 9.63 5.19
N ILE A 58 9.54 9.11 5.30
CA ILE A 58 10.66 9.53 4.44
C ILE A 58 10.36 9.19 2.97
N THR A 59 9.94 7.95 2.71
CA THR A 59 9.79 7.45 1.33
C THR A 59 8.48 7.86 0.66
N SER A 60 7.39 8.00 1.43
CA SER A 60 6.03 8.09 0.86
C SER A 60 5.30 9.40 1.17
N ARG A 61 5.97 10.37 1.80
CA ARG A 61 5.33 11.66 2.15
C ARG A 61 6.26 12.86 2.08
N ALA A 62 7.40 12.80 2.79
CA ALA A 62 8.21 13.97 3.10
C ALA A 62 9.12 14.41 1.94
N LEU A 63 9.80 13.45 1.32
CA LEU A 63 10.78 13.74 0.27
C LEU A 63 10.16 13.64 -1.14
N PRO A 64 10.55 14.53 -2.06
CA PRO A 64 10.20 14.39 -3.47
C PRO A 64 11.04 13.30 -4.15
N ASP A 65 10.53 12.73 -5.24
CA ASP A 65 11.32 11.85 -6.10
C ASP A 65 12.29 12.69 -6.94
N VAL A 66 13.50 12.18 -7.18
CA VAL A 66 14.54 12.87 -7.98
C VAL A 66 14.14 12.99 -9.45
N ARG A 67 13.28 12.08 -9.96
CA ARG A 67 12.93 12.02 -11.38
C ARG A 67 11.99 13.13 -11.80
N ASP A 68 11.02 13.45 -10.96
CA ASP A 68 9.97 14.44 -11.24
C ASP A 68 9.99 15.63 -10.28
N GLY A 69 10.70 15.56 -9.16
CA GLY A 69 10.72 16.59 -8.13
C GLY A 69 9.40 16.71 -7.36
N LEU A 70 8.45 15.79 -7.55
CA LEU A 70 7.11 15.88 -6.99
C LEU A 70 6.97 15.06 -5.71
N LYS A 71 6.25 15.62 -4.74
CA LYS A 71 5.76 14.85 -3.59
C LYS A 71 4.65 13.89 -4.02
N PRO A 72 4.46 12.75 -3.32
CA PRO A 72 3.43 11.77 -3.70
C PRO A 72 2.00 12.33 -3.83
N VAL A 73 1.63 13.34 -3.02
CA VAL A 73 0.32 14.01 -3.12
C VAL A 73 0.19 14.83 -4.41
N GLN A 74 1.23 15.59 -4.79
CA GLN A 74 1.22 16.42 -6.00
C GLN A 74 1.13 15.55 -7.26
N ARG A 75 1.85 14.43 -7.29
CA ARG A 75 1.79 13.46 -8.38
C ARG A 75 0.38 12.90 -8.59
N ARG A 76 -0.29 12.52 -7.49
CA ARG A 76 -1.67 12.00 -7.54
C ARG A 76 -2.66 13.06 -8.01
N VAL A 77 -2.47 14.32 -7.64
CA VAL A 77 -3.30 15.45 -8.10
C VAL A 77 -3.19 15.61 -9.61
N LEU A 78 -1.98 15.75 -10.14
CA LEU A 78 -1.76 15.91 -11.58
C LEU A 78 -2.26 14.69 -12.37
N TYR A 79 -2.04 13.48 -11.85
CA TYR A 79 -2.53 12.26 -12.48
C TYR A 79 -4.06 12.21 -12.53
N GLY A 80 -4.75 12.50 -11.41
CA GLY A 80 -6.22 12.50 -11.39
C GLY A 80 -6.84 13.60 -12.26
N MET A 81 -6.19 14.77 -12.34
CA MET A 81 -6.60 15.84 -13.26
C MET A 81 -6.51 15.39 -14.72
N TYR A 82 -5.42 14.74 -15.11
CA TYR A 82 -5.20 14.26 -16.47
C TYR A 82 -6.05 13.03 -16.84
N HIS A 83 -6.01 11.98 -16.01
CA HIS A 83 -6.62 10.69 -16.30
C HIS A 83 -8.16 10.71 -16.17
N ASP A 84 -8.69 11.23 -15.06
CA ASP A 84 -10.11 11.09 -14.73
C ASP A 84 -10.95 12.27 -15.15
N HIS A 85 -10.41 13.49 -15.06
CA HIS A 85 -11.13 14.72 -15.44
C HIS A 85 -10.78 15.27 -16.82
N ARG A 86 -9.73 14.73 -17.46
CA ARG A 86 -9.20 15.19 -18.76
C ARG A 86 -8.98 16.71 -18.77
N LEU A 87 -8.46 17.24 -17.67
CA LEU A 87 -8.15 18.66 -17.52
C LEU A 87 -6.81 18.95 -18.20
N THR A 88 -6.87 19.17 -19.49
CA THR A 88 -5.78 19.74 -20.30
C THR A 88 -5.92 21.25 -20.40
N GLN A 89 -4.91 21.94 -20.94
CA GLN A 89 -4.87 23.40 -21.07
C GLN A 89 -6.06 24.03 -21.82
N ASP A 90 -6.71 23.26 -22.70
CA ASP A 90 -7.87 23.63 -23.51
C ASP A 90 -9.21 23.27 -22.87
N ALA A 91 -9.20 22.47 -21.79
CA ALA A 91 -10.40 22.03 -21.10
C ALA A 91 -11.05 23.17 -20.30
N LYS A 92 -12.38 23.13 -20.18
CA LYS A 92 -13.13 24.09 -19.34
C LYS A 92 -12.78 23.87 -17.86
N TYR A 93 -12.63 24.97 -17.11
CA TYR A 93 -12.45 24.94 -15.66
C TYR A 93 -13.54 24.11 -14.96
N GLN A 94 -13.10 23.29 -14.00
CA GLN A 94 -13.96 22.48 -13.14
C GLN A 94 -13.79 22.87 -11.68
N LYS A 95 -14.82 22.59 -10.87
CA LYS A 95 -14.79 22.87 -9.43
C LYS A 95 -13.70 22.04 -8.77
N SER A 96 -12.82 22.68 -7.99
CA SER A 96 -11.73 22.01 -7.27
C SER A 96 -12.22 20.88 -6.37
N ALA A 97 -13.38 21.03 -5.73
CA ALA A 97 -14.00 19.99 -4.90
C ALA A 97 -14.27 18.69 -5.66
N LYS A 98 -14.59 18.76 -6.97
CA LYS A 98 -14.81 17.58 -7.80
C LYS A 98 -13.49 16.83 -8.04
N VAL A 99 -12.43 17.56 -8.35
CA VAL A 99 -11.08 17.01 -8.55
C VAL A 99 -10.56 16.38 -7.26
N VAL A 100 -10.63 17.11 -6.14
CA VAL A 100 -10.22 16.64 -4.81
C VAL A 100 -11.00 15.39 -4.41
N GLY A 101 -12.31 15.35 -4.61
CA GLY A 101 -13.15 14.20 -4.29
C GLY A 101 -12.75 12.93 -5.06
N THR A 102 -12.46 13.04 -6.36
CA THR A 102 -11.99 11.90 -7.16
C THR A 102 -10.64 11.39 -6.66
N ILE A 103 -9.69 12.29 -6.40
CA ILE A 103 -8.35 11.89 -5.94
C ILE A 103 -8.41 11.21 -4.57
N MET A 104 -9.23 11.75 -3.65
CA MET A 104 -9.44 11.17 -2.34
C MET A 104 -10.02 9.75 -2.43
N GLY A 105 -10.99 9.54 -3.32
CA GLY A 105 -11.62 8.24 -3.50
C GLY A 105 -10.74 7.19 -4.16
N GLN A 106 -9.89 7.58 -5.12
CA GLN A 106 -9.17 6.63 -5.98
C GLN A 106 -7.69 6.49 -5.65
N TYR A 107 -7.00 7.56 -5.25
CA TYR A 107 -5.53 7.56 -5.17
C TYR A 107 -4.97 7.98 -3.81
N HIS A 108 -5.70 8.75 -3.01
CA HIS A 108 -5.17 9.34 -1.77
C HIS A 108 -6.12 9.12 -0.59
N PRO A 109 -5.95 8.03 0.19
CA PRO A 109 -6.82 7.68 1.32
C PRO A 109 -6.50 8.51 2.57
N HIS A 110 -6.36 9.81 2.42
CA HIS A 110 -6.11 10.78 3.49
C HIS A 110 -7.03 11.99 3.30
N GLY A 111 -7.07 12.88 4.29
CA GLY A 111 -7.99 14.02 4.30
C GLY A 111 -7.89 14.90 3.06
N ASP A 112 -9.05 15.42 2.66
CA ASP A 112 -9.26 16.34 1.54
C ASP A 112 -8.39 17.60 1.64
N ALA A 113 -8.19 18.12 2.86
CA ALA A 113 -7.34 19.29 3.13
C ALA A 113 -5.93 19.13 2.52
N SER A 114 -5.30 17.96 2.69
CA SER A 114 -3.95 17.73 2.18
C SER A 114 -3.85 17.76 0.65
N ILE A 115 -4.93 17.35 -0.03
CA ILE A 115 -5.02 17.34 -1.49
C ILE A 115 -5.31 18.76 -1.99
N TYR A 116 -6.22 19.47 -1.32
CA TYR A 116 -6.58 20.83 -1.66
C TYR A 116 -5.40 21.80 -1.47
N ASP A 117 -4.67 21.70 -0.36
CA ASP A 117 -3.49 22.52 -0.10
C ASP A 117 -2.39 22.27 -1.16
N ALA A 118 -2.21 21.01 -1.57
CA ALA A 118 -1.29 20.67 -2.64
C ALA A 118 -1.74 21.28 -3.98
N LEU A 119 -3.03 21.22 -4.31
CA LEU A 119 -3.60 21.80 -5.52
C LEU A 119 -3.41 23.32 -5.55
N VAL A 120 -3.75 24.01 -4.47
CA VAL A 120 -3.61 25.47 -4.35
C VAL A 120 -2.14 25.88 -4.50
N ARG A 121 -1.22 25.16 -3.87
CA ARG A 121 0.22 25.46 -3.97
C ARG A 121 0.79 25.25 -5.38
N LEU A 122 0.21 24.35 -6.16
CA LEU A 122 0.58 24.13 -7.56
C LEU A 122 0.11 25.24 -8.51
N ALA A 123 -0.92 26.00 -8.11
CA ALA A 123 -1.50 27.11 -8.90
C ALA A 123 -0.95 28.50 -8.53
N GLN A 124 -0.25 28.63 -7.40
CA GLN A 124 0.27 29.91 -6.91
C GLN A 124 1.57 30.32 -7.64
N ASP A 125 1.51 31.41 -8.40
CA ASP A 125 2.63 32.01 -9.16
C ASP A 125 3.79 32.52 -8.28
N PHE A 126 3.51 32.97 -7.07
CA PHE A 126 4.53 33.37 -6.10
C PHE A 126 5.17 32.18 -5.36
N SER A 127 4.53 31.01 -5.38
CA SER A 127 5.05 29.80 -4.72
C SER A 127 5.93 28.97 -5.66
N LEU A 128 5.61 28.94 -6.95
CA LEU A 128 6.31 28.15 -7.95
C LEU A 128 6.75 29.04 -9.10
N ARG A 129 7.99 28.85 -9.56
CA ARG A 129 8.50 29.56 -10.74
C ARG A 129 7.66 29.27 -12.00
N TYR A 130 7.17 28.05 -12.12
CA TYR A 130 6.28 27.59 -13.20
C TYR A 130 5.10 26.84 -12.56
N PRO A 131 3.92 27.49 -12.46
CA PRO A 131 2.70 26.83 -12.00
C PRO A 131 2.33 25.64 -12.89
N LEU A 132 1.77 24.59 -12.29
CA LEU A 132 1.37 23.37 -12.98
C LEU A 132 -0.16 23.19 -13.07
N VAL A 133 -0.91 24.09 -12.44
CA VAL A 133 -2.39 24.11 -12.35
C VAL A 133 -2.87 25.51 -12.67
#